data_AF-A0A9E3YV96-F1
#
_entry.id   AF-A0A9E3YV96-F1
#
_cell.length_a   1.000
_cell.length_b   1.000
_cell.length_c   1.000
_cell.angle_alpha   90.00
_cell.angle_beta   90.00
_cell.angle_gamma   90.00
#
_symmetry.space_group_name_H-M   'P 1'
#
loop_
_entity.id
_entity.type
_entity.pdbx_description
1 polymer ?
#
loop_
_entity_poly.entity_id
_entity_poly.type
_entity_poly.pdbx_seq_one_letter_code
_entity_poly.pdbx_strand_id
1 'polypeptide(L)'
;RVIGHFIDRVVFKTERGHGPAFWVATIVAELVLGFLASMIVMWFSRQREFRADAAGARFGGRNAMIAALERLKAEQNQPKEMPEALTAFGISGDLKQGLMALLQTHPSLDARIAALRNGA
;
A
#
# COMPACT_ATOMS: atom_id res chain seq x y z
N ARG A 1 -38.81 -4.65 8.35
CA ARG A 1 -39.50 -3.43 8.85
C ARG A 1 -39.37 -3.25 10.38
N VAL A 2 -39.16 -4.30 11.18
CA VAL A 2 -39.00 -4.17 12.65
C VAL A 2 -37.60 -3.70 13.08
N ILE A 3 -36.54 -4.10 12.37
CA ILE A 3 -35.15 -3.70 12.67
C ILE A 3 -34.91 -2.21 12.38
N GLY A 4 -35.51 -1.67 11.31
CA GLY A 4 -35.40 -0.25 10.95
C GLY A 4 -35.96 0.68 12.03
N HIS A 5 -37.11 0.35 12.62
CA HIS A 5 -37.72 1.16 13.69
C HIS A 5 -36.97 1.10 15.03
N PHE A 6 -36.21 0.02 15.29
CA PHE A 6 -35.43 -0.09 16.53
C PHE A 6 -34.12 0.69 16.45
N ILE A 7 -33.48 0.66 15.28
CA ILE A 7 -32.32 1.50 14.97
C ILE A 7 -32.73 2.97 15.00
N ASP A 8 -33.90 3.31 14.44
CA ASP A 8 -34.42 4.69 14.46
C ASP A 8 -34.57 5.25 15.89
N ARG A 9 -35.11 4.44 16.81
CA ARG A 9 -35.43 4.89 18.17
C ARG A 9 -34.22 5.00 19.11
N VAL A 10 -33.14 4.24 18.86
CA VAL A 10 -31.89 4.31 19.65
C VAL A 10 -30.89 5.31 19.04
N VAL A 11 -30.90 5.51 17.72
CA VAL A 11 -29.91 6.31 17.00
C VAL A 11 -30.36 7.77 16.74
N PHE A 12 -31.65 8.04 16.51
CA PHE A 12 -32.13 9.36 16.07
C PHE A 12 -32.68 10.25 17.20
N LYS A 13 -32.12 10.20 18.40
CA LYS A 13 -32.31 11.28 19.38
C LYS A 13 -31.58 12.53 18.90
N THR A 14 -32.18 13.33 18.03
CA THR A 14 -31.65 14.67 17.72
C THR A 14 -32.78 15.64 17.41
N GLU A 15 -33.13 16.48 18.39
CA GLU A 15 -34.08 17.58 18.18
C GLU A 15 -33.39 18.89 17.74
N ARG A 16 -32.07 19.06 17.95
CA ARG A 16 -31.29 20.18 17.39
C ARG A 16 -29.81 19.77 17.26
N GLY A 17 -29.26 19.76 16.03
CA GLY A 17 -27.85 19.45 15.74
C GLY A 17 -27.62 18.32 14.73
N HIS A 18 -26.36 18.04 14.39
CA HIS A 18 -25.99 16.90 13.56
C HIS A 18 -26.00 15.63 14.43
N GLY A 19 -26.96 14.74 14.19
CA GLY A 19 -27.13 13.51 14.97
C GLY A 19 -26.02 12.48 14.74
N PRO A 20 -25.94 11.41 15.54
CA PRO A 20 -24.93 10.36 15.39
C PRO A 20 -24.89 9.74 13.99
N ALA A 21 -26.04 9.63 13.32
CA ALA A 21 -26.14 9.15 11.94
C ALA A 21 -25.35 10.02 10.94
N PHE A 22 -25.36 11.35 11.12
CA PHE A 22 -24.54 12.25 10.30
C PHE A 22 -23.05 11.96 10.51
N TRP A 23 -22.60 11.86 11.76
CA TRP A 23 -21.19 11.59 12.07
C TRP A 23 -20.73 10.23 11.55
N VAL A 24 -21.56 9.19 11.68
CA VAL A 24 -21.27 7.86 11.12
C VAL A 24 -21.15 7.93 9.59
N ALA A 25 -22.09 8.60 8.92
CA ALA A 25 -22.05 8.75 7.47
C ALA A 25 -20.79 9.51 7.00
N THR A 26 -20.42 10.58 7.70
CA THR A 26 -19.21 11.38 7.40
C THR A 26 -17.94 10.57 7.59
N ILE A 27 -17.80 9.84 8.72
CA ILE A 27 -16.64 8.97 8.97
C ILE A 27 -16.50 7.90 7.88
N VAL A 28 -17.61 7.25 7.50
CA VAL A 28 -17.59 6.24 6.43
C VAL A 28 -17.18 6.87 5.10
N ALA A 29 -17.72 8.04 4.76
CA ALA A 29 -17.36 8.76 3.54
C ALA A 29 -15.87 9.15 3.52
N GLU A 30 -15.33 9.67 4.62
CA GLU A 30 -13.91 10.01 4.77
C GLU A 30 -13.00 8.79 4.62
N LEU A 31 -13.36 7.65 5.21
CA LEU A 31 -12.59 6.40 5.07
C LEU A 31 -12.56 5.91 3.62
N VAL A 32 -13.71 5.94 2.94
CA VAL A 32 -13.81 5.51 1.53
C VAL A 32 -13.00 6.46 0.64
N LEU A 33 -13.18 7.77 0.79
CA LEU A 33 -12.45 8.77 -0.01
C LEU A 33 -10.94 8.72 0.28
N GLY A 34 -10.55 8.56 1.53
CA GLY A 34 -9.15 8.39 1.93
C GLY A 34 -8.52 7.14 1.34
N PHE A 35 -9.25 6.01 1.33
CA PHE A 35 -8.80 4.78 0.69
C PHE A 35 -8.59 4.99 -0.82
N LEU A 36 -9.57 5.56 -1.52
CA LEU A 36 -9.45 5.85 -2.96
C LEU A 36 -8.28 6.81 -3.27
N ALA A 37 -8.11 7.86 -2.47
CA ALA A 37 -6.99 8.78 -2.59
C ALA A 37 -5.64 8.05 -2.43
N SER A 38 -5.54 7.16 -1.43
CA SER A 38 -4.33 6.36 -1.21
C SER A 38 -4.02 5.43 -2.39
N MET A 39 -5.03 4.84 -3.02
CA MET A 39 -4.85 4.01 -4.23
C MET A 39 -4.19 4.81 -5.36
N ILE A 40 -4.63 6.06 -5.58
CA ILE A 40 -4.07 6.95 -6.60
C ILE A 40 -2.61 7.28 -6.28
N VAL A 41 -2.31 7.64 -5.03
CA VAL A 41 -0.94 7.94 -4.58
C VAL A 41 -0.01 6.74 -4.76
N MET A 42 -0.46 5.54 -4.37
CA MET A 42 0.30 4.31 -4.55
C MET A 42 0.55 4.00 -6.03
N TRP A 43 -0.43 4.22 -6.90
CA TRP A 43 -0.27 4.07 -8.35
C TRP A 43 0.78 5.05 -8.90
N PHE A 44 0.71 6.33 -8.52
CA PHE A 44 1.69 7.33 -8.97
C PHE A 44 3.10 7.03 -8.44
N SER A 45 3.22 6.54 -7.19
CA SER A 45 4.49 6.09 -6.61
C SER A 45 5.14 5.01 -7.47
N ARG A 46 4.35 4.01 -7.88
CA ARG A 46 4.84 2.93 -8.77
C ARG A 46 5.29 3.48 -10.13
N GLN A 47 4.52 4.38 -10.73
CA GLN A 47 4.87 4.97 -12.03
C GLN A 47 6.16 5.79 -11.97
N ARG A 48 6.39 6.53 -10.88
CA ARG A 48 7.63 7.28 -10.67
C ARG A 48 8.84 6.36 -10.56
N GLU A 49 8.70 5.22 -9.89
CA GLU A 49 9.78 4.23 -9.75
C GLU A 49 10.22 3.67 -11.10
N PHE A 50 9.28 3.25 -11.95
CA PHE A 50 9.61 2.75 -13.30
C PHE A 50 10.29 3.83 -14.17
N ARG A 51 9.86 5.09 -14.03
CA ARG A 51 10.51 6.21 -14.73
C ARG A 51 11.94 6.45 -14.23
N ALA A 52 12.18 6.27 -12.93
CA ALA A 52 13.52 6.37 -12.36
C ALA A 52 14.43 5.23 -12.88
N ASP A 53 13.91 4.00 -12.97
CA ASP A 53 14.64 2.87 -13.55
C ASP A 53 14.98 3.09 -15.03
N ALA A 54 14.02 3.58 -15.81
CA ALA A 54 14.24 3.90 -17.22
C ALA A 54 15.30 5.01 -17.38
N ALA A 55 15.26 6.04 -16.54
CA ALA A 55 16.29 7.07 -16.53
C ALA A 55 17.66 6.51 -16.14
N GLY A 56 17.73 5.68 -15.09
CA GLY A 56 18.94 4.99 -14.66
C GLY A 56 19.53 4.10 -15.76
N ALA A 57 18.68 3.35 -16.46
CA ALA A 57 19.07 2.53 -17.61
C ALA A 57 19.56 3.37 -18.80
N ARG A 58 18.96 4.54 -19.03
CA ARG A 58 19.36 5.46 -20.10
C ARG A 58 20.75 6.08 -19.85
N PHE A 59 21.07 6.43 -18.61
CA PHE A 59 22.33 7.10 -18.27
C PHE A 59 23.45 6.14 -17.85
N GLY A 60 23.13 5.07 -17.10
CA GLY A 60 24.08 4.08 -16.59
C GLY A 60 24.16 2.79 -17.39
N GLY A 61 23.30 2.61 -18.39
CA GLY A 61 23.20 1.40 -19.19
C GLY A 61 22.18 0.40 -18.65
N ARG A 62 21.32 -0.09 -19.54
CA ARG A 62 20.23 -1.01 -19.21
C ARG A 62 20.67 -2.27 -18.47
N ASN A 63 21.75 -2.91 -18.93
CA ASN A 63 22.25 -4.13 -18.32
C ASN A 63 22.83 -3.88 -16.93
N ALA A 64 23.48 -2.73 -16.72
CA ALA A 64 23.99 -2.34 -15.40
C ALA A 64 22.84 -2.10 -14.41
N MET A 65 21.76 -1.45 -14.85
CA MET A 65 20.57 -1.25 -14.03
C MET A 65 19.89 -2.59 -13.67
N ILE A 66 19.76 -3.51 -14.64
CA ILE A 66 19.22 -4.85 -14.38
C ILE A 66 20.09 -5.60 -13.36
N ALA A 67 21.42 -5.62 -13.54
CA ALA A 67 22.34 -6.27 -12.62
C ALA A 67 22.28 -5.68 -11.20
N ALA A 68 22.10 -4.36 -11.08
CA ALA A 68 21.93 -3.69 -9.79
C ALA A 68 20.63 -4.13 -9.09
N LEU A 69 19.51 -4.21 -9.82
CA LEU A 69 18.24 -4.70 -9.27
C LEU A 69 18.30 -6.19 -8.89
N GLU A 70 18.98 -7.02 -9.67
CA GLU A 70 19.21 -8.43 -9.36
C GLU A 70 20.06 -8.60 -8.10
N ARG A 71 21.11 -7.79 -7.95
CA ARG A 71 21.94 -7.75 -6.73
C ARG A 71 21.11 -7.36 -5.50
N LEU A 72 20.27 -6.32 -5.62
CA LEU A 72 19.39 -5.87 -4.56
C LEU A 72 18.36 -6.95 -4.17
N LYS A 73 17.83 -7.69 -5.16
CA LYS A 73 16.93 -8.82 -4.93
C LYS A 73 17.61 -9.93 -4.14
N ALA A 74 18.86 -10.25 -4.47
CA ALA A 74 19.64 -11.24 -3.74
C ALA A 74 19.86 -10.85 -2.27
N GLU A 75 20.04 -9.56 -1.99
CA GLU A 75 20.18 -9.04 -0.62
C GLU A 75 18.87 -9.03 0.17
N GLN A 76 17.72 -8.79 -0.48
CA GLN A 76 16.42 -8.86 0.17
C GLN A 76 16.04 -10.28 0.62
N ASN A 77 16.51 -11.30 -0.11
CA ASN A 77 16.25 -12.71 0.20
C ASN A 77 17.20 -13.27 1.27
N GLN A 78 18.18 -12.50 1.73
CA GLN A 78 18.99 -12.94 2.87
C GLN A 78 18.15 -12.86 4.15
N PRO A 79 18.15 -13.92 4.98
CA PRO A 79 17.50 -13.88 6.27
C PRO A 79 18.19 -12.79 7.10
N LYS A 80 17.54 -11.63 7.19
CA LYS A 80 17.94 -10.60 8.14
C LYS A 80 17.62 -11.18 9.51
N GLU A 81 18.64 -11.57 10.26
CA GLU A 81 18.49 -11.89 11.68
C GLU A 81 17.88 -10.65 12.35
N MET A 82 16.57 -10.70 12.56
CA MET A 82 15.86 -9.64 13.26
C MET A 82 16.19 -9.80 14.74
N PRO A 83 16.64 -8.73 15.43
CA PRO A 83 16.77 -8.75 16.87
C PRO A 83 15.47 -9.24 17.51
N GLU A 84 15.57 -10.16 18.46
CA GLU A 84 14.43 -10.80 19.13
C GLU A 84 13.42 -9.79 19.72
N ALA A 85 13.92 -8.60 20.09
CA ALA A 85 13.11 -7.48 20.54
C ALA A 85 12.11 -6.95 19.49
N LEU A 86 12.39 -7.07 18.19
CA LEU A 86 11.50 -6.63 17.10
C LEU A 86 10.45 -7.69 16.75
N THR A 87 10.74 -8.97 16.98
CA THR A 87 9.78 -10.07 16.82
C THR A 87 8.65 -9.98 17.84
N ALA A 88 8.93 -9.51 19.06
CA ALA A 88 7.95 -9.26 20.11
C ALA A 88 6.90 -8.18 19.76
N PHE A 89 7.21 -7.26 18.85
CA PHE A 89 6.25 -6.27 18.34
C PHE A 89 5.29 -6.82 17.26
N GLY A 90 5.30 -8.13 17.01
CA GLY A 90 4.42 -8.75 16.00
C GLY A 90 4.85 -8.48 14.56
N ILE A 91 6.09 -8.02 14.34
CA ILE A 91 6.70 -7.88 13.02
C ILE A 91 7.25 -9.26 12.60
N SER A 92 6.36 -10.24 12.43
CA SER A 92 6.71 -11.55 11.90
C SER A 92 6.95 -11.45 10.38
N GLY A 93 8.06 -12.00 9.91
CA GLY A 93 8.49 -11.91 8.51
C GLY A 93 7.49 -12.49 7.49
N ASP A 94 6.69 -13.46 7.92
CA ASP A 94 5.75 -14.22 7.07
C ASP A 94 4.47 -13.45 6.69
N LEU A 95 4.00 -12.51 7.52
CA LEU A 95 2.79 -11.74 7.23
C LEU A 95 2.98 -10.73 6.08
N LYS A 96 4.23 -10.54 5.60
CA LYS A 96 4.62 -9.52 4.61
C LYS A 96 4.18 -9.82 3.18
N GLN A 97 3.85 -11.05 2.82
CA GLN A 97 3.77 -11.42 1.41
C GLN A 97 2.40 -11.16 0.74
N GLY A 98 1.30 -11.22 1.49
CA GLY A 98 -0.06 -11.11 0.92
C GLY A 98 -0.66 -9.71 1.01
N LEU A 99 -1.15 -9.33 2.20
CA LEU A 99 -1.80 -8.03 2.43
C LEU A 99 -0.83 -6.84 2.33
N MET A 100 0.43 -7.03 2.73
CA MET A 100 1.44 -5.97 2.63
C MET A 100 1.85 -5.68 1.18
N ALA A 101 1.72 -6.64 0.26
CA ALA A 101 1.99 -6.38 -1.17
C ALA A 101 1.05 -5.32 -1.76
N LEU A 102 -0.19 -5.23 -1.28
CA LEU A 102 -1.14 -4.18 -1.66
C LEU A 102 -0.78 -2.82 -1.06
N LEU A 103 -0.05 -2.79 0.06
CA LEU A 103 0.45 -1.59 0.72
C LEU A 103 1.92 -1.28 0.37
N GLN A 104 2.54 -2.04 -0.54
CA GLN A 104 3.91 -1.76 -0.97
C GLN A 104 3.96 -0.45 -1.76
N THR A 105 4.77 0.48 -1.26
CA THR A 105 4.98 1.80 -1.87
C THR A 105 5.79 1.75 -3.16
N HIS A 106 6.43 0.62 -3.47
CA HIS A 106 7.23 0.37 -4.67
C HIS A 106 6.80 -0.93 -5.36
N PRO A 107 6.91 -1.01 -6.70
CA PRO A 107 6.70 -2.26 -7.43
C PRO A 107 7.76 -3.29 -7.03
N SER A 108 7.43 -4.58 -7.15
CA SER A 108 8.37 -5.66 -6.87
C SER A 108 9.61 -5.56 -7.75
N LEU A 109 10.76 -6.01 -7.24
CA LEU A 109 12.01 -6.01 -8.00
C LEU A 109 11.87 -6.80 -9.31
N ASP A 110 11.10 -7.88 -9.30
CA ASP A 110 10.79 -8.66 -10.50
C ASP A 110 10.05 -7.85 -11.56
N ALA A 111 9.04 -7.07 -11.17
CA ALA A 111 8.31 -6.22 -12.11
C ALA A 111 9.22 -5.14 -12.72
N ARG A 112 10.15 -4.59 -11.93
CA ARG A 112 11.13 -3.58 -12.38
C ARG A 112 12.13 -4.18 -13.38
N ILE A 113 12.70 -5.35 -13.05
CA ILE A 113 13.62 -6.07 -13.93
C ILE A 113 12.92 -6.45 -15.24
N ALA A 114 11.69 -6.95 -15.17
CA ALA A 114 10.90 -7.30 -16.35
C ALA A 114 10.63 -6.08 -17.24
N ALA A 115 10.27 -4.93 -16.65
CA ALA A 115 10.06 -3.69 -17.40
C ALA A 115 11.32 -3.26 -18.18
N LEU A 116 12.50 -3.32 -17.54
CA LEU A 116 13.77 -3.01 -18.21
C LEU A 116 14.10 -4.01 -19.32
N ARG A 117 13.89 -5.31 -19.10
CA ARG A 117 14.14 -6.35 -20.11
C ARG A 117 13.23 -6.20 -21.33
N ASN A 118 11.99 -5.77 -21.13
CA ASN A 118 11.00 -5.56 -22.19
C ASN A 118 11.20 -4.23 -22.96
N GLY A 119 12.19 -3.42 -22.60
CA GLY A 119 12.54 -2.20 -23.33
C GLY A 119 11.70 -0.97 -22.96
N ALA A 120 11.36 -0.83 -21.68
CA ALA A 120 10.86 0.43 -21.12
C ALA A 120 11.84 1.59 -21.29
#